data_AF-W9W7D9-F1
#
_entry.id   AF-W9W7D9-F1
#
_cell.length_a   1.000
_cell.length_b   1.000
_cell.length_c   1.000
_cell.angle_alpha   90.00
_cell.angle_beta   90.00
_cell.angle_gamma   90.00
#
_symmetry.space_group_name_H-M   'P 1'
#
loop_
_entity.id
_entity.type
_entity.pdbx_description
1 polymer ?
#
loop_
_entity_poly.entity_id
_entity_poly.type
_entity_poly.pdbx_seq_one_letter_code
_entity_poly.pdbx_strand_id
1 'polypeptide(L)'
;MVGIPRSKGCRICVQRRVRCDLTRPICNNCKKGNRPCPGYDSDLRIHDEGSRLRKRFAQKDATGSQLGFDSESPATSTSHHSRSAESSPEEVLELIARSKTPDLEEQLYQHGQWPEAGSTFADLMPNQVFPEADTSSSQVSFAGFPGLLNGGSINLDMTFFMALNGSVYSPYLAQEQLLSTFSSSLSGHGPLLLPPQMRSHQNWLSQLPRMFGSKLLDTTIRAVSLVHLGRVQQSEVFVQESRRFYGNALRLLNKALTTDTDGMSTETLSATILLSFYEMFASDSNDSWVRHSGGAGLLMRLRGPTRHLSGLDRDVYLAYRHTIIIDAFMRDEPCFLAEPQWLEMAERIHNDLRASGIADERLEIFELAEEFYLEHVQIPTTLRDARHLEESKRKMTPDQYAAHTELVLARARLHRANLKSINLRFRAALMRNGLETSSMDTMDPVFPKQYVFANVFVASQYIGHWTIMLILNLILKDNEKEFAPEKNSLYLMENREMCRDICRTTPFMLTSSFLGPFFVIFALRLCLMVFEPGQERDWVVRKLTQIGDTHMKMAADIPTFEPEHSLQEPDTQHPDAARLEEFA
;
A
#
# COMPACT_ATOMS: atom_id res chain seq x y z
N MET A 1 -28.25 14.09 5.86
CA MET A 1 -28.85 14.45 4.55
C MET A 1 -29.90 13.39 4.21
N VAL A 2 -31.13 13.78 3.88
CA VAL A 2 -32.28 12.87 3.68
C VAL A 2 -32.05 12.03 2.42
N GLY A 3 -32.15 10.69 2.53
CA GLY A 3 -31.84 9.75 1.45
C GLY A 3 -32.80 9.86 0.27
N ILE A 4 -32.24 9.96 -0.95
CA ILE A 4 -33.01 9.95 -2.20
C ILE A 4 -33.44 8.50 -2.50
N PRO A 5 -34.73 8.18 -2.69
CA PRO A 5 -35.17 6.83 -3.00
C PRO A 5 -34.66 6.37 -4.38
N ARG A 6 -33.94 5.24 -4.43
CA ARG A 6 -33.50 4.62 -5.70
C ARG A 6 -34.60 3.68 -6.21
N SER A 7 -35.18 4.00 -7.37
CA SER A 7 -36.13 3.12 -8.06
C SER A 7 -35.40 1.94 -8.73
N LYS A 8 -35.85 0.71 -8.50
CA LYS A 8 -35.31 -0.53 -9.11
C LYS A 8 -35.75 -0.76 -10.58
N GLY A 9 -36.59 0.10 -11.15
CA GLY A 9 -37.15 -0.05 -12.50
C GLY A 9 -36.20 0.30 -13.65
N CYS A 10 -36.43 -0.25 -14.86
CA CYS A 10 -35.64 0.09 -16.04
C CYS A 10 -35.76 1.59 -16.39
N ARG A 11 -34.71 2.16 -17.00
CA ARG A 11 -34.61 3.60 -17.26
C ARG A 11 -35.80 4.18 -18.04
N ILE A 12 -36.34 3.42 -19.00
CA ILE A 12 -37.50 3.83 -19.81
C ILE A 12 -38.78 3.88 -18.97
N CYS A 13 -39.02 2.91 -18.09
CA CYS A 13 -40.18 2.92 -17.20
C CYS A 13 -40.08 4.06 -16.17
N VAL A 14 -38.89 4.28 -15.60
CA VAL A 14 -38.63 5.37 -14.65
C VAL A 14 -38.83 6.73 -15.32
N GLN A 15 -38.27 6.95 -16.51
CA GLN A 15 -38.41 8.21 -17.26
C GLN A 15 -39.87 8.47 -17.63
N ARG A 16 -40.63 7.43 -17.95
CA ARG A 16 -42.06 7.52 -18.26
C ARG A 16 -42.95 7.58 -17.02
N ARG A 17 -42.37 7.52 -15.81
CA ARG A 17 -43.08 7.50 -14.52
C ARG A 17 -44.14 6.39 -14.45
N VAL A 18 -43.85 5.24 -15.05
CA VAL A 18 -44.70 4.03 -14.98
C VAL A 18 -43.99 2.95 -14.18
N ARG A 19 -44.75 2.14 -13.44
CA ARG A 19 -44.18 1.02 -12.67
C ARG A 19 -43.54 0.00 -13.63
N CYS A 20 -42.29 -0.34 -13.38
CA CYS A 20 -41.58 -1.38 -14.13
C CYS A 20 -41.89 -2.74 -13.51
N ASP A 21 -42.12 -3.74 -14.35
CA ASP A 21 -42.43 -5.12 -13.94
C ASP A 21 -41.18 -5.96 -13.64
N LEU A 22 -39.97 -5.39 -13.79
CA LEU A 22 -38.67 -5.98 -13.43
C LEU A 22 -38.31 -7.31 -14.11
N THR A 23 -39.07 -7.74 -15.12
CA THR A 23 -38.77 -8.94 -15.93
C THR A 23 -37.49 -8.76 -16.75
N ARG A 24 -36.59 -9.75 -16.67
CA ARG A 24 -35.28 -9.78 -17.36
C ARG A 24 -35.35 -10.67 -18.60
N PRO A 25 -34.60 -10.37 -19.68
CA PRO A 25 -33.67 -9.24 -19.86
C PRO A 25 -34.32 -7.90 -20.22
N ILE A 26 -35.59 -7.91 -20.64
CA ILE A 26 -36.37 -6.75 -21.12
C ILE A 26 -37.71 -6.72 -20.39
N CYS A 27 -38.11 -5.56 -19.85
CA CYS A 27 -39.40 -5.44 -19.15
C CYS A 27 -40.60 -5.58 -20.11
N ASN A 28 -41.69 -6.20 -19.68
CA ASN A 28 -42.86 -6.42 -20.55
C ASN A 28 -43.52 -5.10 -20.96
N ASN A 29 -43.43 -4.06 -20.14
CA ASN A 29 -43.95 -2.74 -20.47
C ASN A 29 -43.20 -2.08 -21.66
N CYS A 30 -41.90 -2.33 -21.79
CA CYS A 30 -41.13 -1.88 -22.95
C CYS A 30 -41.38 -2.78 -24.16
N LYS A 31 -41.51 -4.11 -23.95
CA LYS A 31 -41.80 -5.08 -25.02
C LYS A 31 -43.16 -4.82 -25.68
N LYS A 32 -44.24 -4.70 -24.88
CA LYS A 32 -45.59 -4.39 -25.38
C LYS A 32 -45.67 -3.02 -26.04
N GLY A 33 -44.87 -2.07 -25.56
CA GLY A 33 -44.79 -0.73 -26.12
C GLY A 33 -43.92 -0.60 -27.37
N ASN A 34 -43.31 -1.69 -27.84
CA ASN A 34 -42.33 -1.72 -28.92
C ASN A 34 -41.19 -0.69 -28.74
N ARG A 35 -40.66 -0.59 -27.51
CA ARG A 35 -39.57 0.34 -27.14
C ARG A 35 -38.29 -0.41 -26.77
N PRO A 36 -37.11 0.12 -27.13
CA PRO A 36 -35.84 -0.48 -26.75
C PRO A 36 -35.62 -0.32 -25.24
N CYS A 37 -35.71 -1.44 -24.50
CA CYS A 37 -35.47 -1.46 -23.06
C CYS A 37 -33.95 -1.52 -22.80
N PRO A 38 -33.35 -0.57 -22.08
CA PRO A 38 -31.92 -0.57 -21.80
C PRO A 38 -31.50 -1.58 -20.72
N GLY A 39 -32.36 -2.52 -20.34
CA GLY A 39 -32.17 -3.38 -19.18
C GLY A 39 -32.33 -2.65 -17.84
N TYR A 40 -31.81 -3.27 -16.77
CA TYR A 40 -31.82 -2.75 -15.40
C TYR A 40 -30.37 -2.48 -15.01
N ASP A 41 -29.94 -1.23 -15.09
CA ASP A 41 -28.59 -0.83 -14.65
C ASP A 41 -28.45 -1.11 -13.15
N SER A 42 -27.51 -1.99 -12.78
CA SER A 42 -26.88 -2.02 -11.45
C SER A 42 -25.51 -1.32 -11.43
N ASP A 43 -25.12 -0.65 -12.51
CA ASP A 43 -23.78 -0.08 -12.64
C ASP A 43 -23.81 1.45 -12.58
N LEU A 44 -23.13 1.98 -11.56
CA LEU A 44 -23.01 3.40 -11.28
C LEU A 44 -22.25 4.11 -12.41
N ARG A 45 -22.94 5.00 -13.13
CA ARG A 45 -22.35 5.97 -14.06
C ARG A 45 -22.21 7.33 -13.38
N ILE A 46 -21.02 7.91 -13.45
CA ILE A 46 -20.73 9.27 -12.99
C ILE A 46 -21.50 10.27 -13.87
N HIS A 47 -22.32 11.10 -13.24
CA HIS A 47 -23.11 12.13 -13.91
C HIS A 47 -22.39 13.49 -13.84
N ASP A 48 -22.12 14.10 -14.99
CA ASP A 48 -21.57 15.46 -15.07
C ASP A 48 -22.64 16.50 -14.66
N GLU A 49 -22.54 17.01 -13.43
CA GLU A 49 -23.33 18.13 -12.92
C GLU A 49 -22.76 19.51 -13.34
N GLY A 50 -21.63 19.53 -14.04
CA GLY A 50 -20.87 20.74 -14.37
C GLY A 50 -21.62 21.72 -15.26
N SER A 51 -22.55 21.26 -16.10
CA SER A 51 -23.40 22.13 -16.91
C SER A 51 -24.50 22.83 -16.08
N ARG A 52 -25.00 22.17 -15.03
CA ARG A 52 -26.00 22.72 -14.10
C ARG A 52 -25.38 23.68 -13.08
N LEU A 53 -24.16 23.38 -12.62
CA LEU A 53 -23.42 24.25 -11.70
C LEU A 53 -22.88 25.50 -12.40
N ARG A 54 -22.39 25.39 -13.65
CA ARG A 54 -21.97 26.55 -14.45
C ARG A 54 -23.09 27.56 -14.66
N LYS A 55 -24.32 27.12 -14.94
CA LYS A 55 -25.48 28.04 -15.02
C LYS A 55 -25.86 28.68 -13.69
N ARG A 56 -25.61 28.01 -12.56
CA ARG A 56 -26.00 28.48 -11.23
C ARG A 56 -24.99 29.47 -10.62
N PHE A 57 -23.73 29.41 -11.05
CA PHE A 57 -22.64 30.23 -10.50
C PHE A 57 -22.02 31.24 -11.48
N ALA A 58 -22.40 31.23 -12.77
CA ALA A 58 -21.86 32.19 -13.76
C ALA A 58 -22.41 33.62 -13.67
N GLN A 59 -23.25 33.96 -12.69
CA GLN A 59 -23.94 35.26 -12.63
C GLN A 59 -23.44 36.24 -11.55
N LYS A 60 -22.27 36.03 -10.93
CA LYS A 60 -21.85 36.91 -9.83
C LYS A 60 -20.54 37.69 -9.93
N ASP A 61 -19.68 37.46 -10.92
CA ASP A 61 -18.40 38.18 -10.99
C ASP A 61 -18.20 38.85 -12.36
N ALA A 62 -18.84 40.00 -12.52
CA ALA A 62 -18.55 40.93 -13.61
C ALA A 62 -18.62 42.37 -13.10
N THR A 63 -17.63 42.80 -12.32
CA THR A 63 -17.26 44.22 -12.16
C THR A 63 -15.86 44.39 -11.59
N GLY A 64 -14.93 44.87 -12.45
CA GLY A 64 -13.71 45.66 -12.12
C GLY A 64 -12.51 44.91 -11.55
N SER A 65 -11.25 45.20 -11.87
CA SER A 65 -10.66 46.20 -12.76
C SER A 65 -9.20 45.80 -13.05
N GLN A 66 -8.80 46.08 -14.30
CA GLN A 66 -7.46 46.19 -14.87
C GLN A 66 -6.36 46.85 -14.01
N LEU A 67 -5.10 46.45 -14.26
CA LEU A 67 -3.84 47.20 -14.46
C LEU A 67 -2.68 46.18 -14.35
N GLY A 68 -1.59 46.12 -15.11
CA GLY A 68 -0.95 46.89 -16.17
C GLY A 68 0.50 46.36 -16.27
N PHE A 69 1.00 46.09 -17.48
CA PHE A 69 2.36 45.63 -17.79
C PHE A 69 3.43 46.64 -17.38
N ASP A 70 4.67 46.20 -17.08
CA ASP A 70 5.86 46.56 -17.87
C ASP A 70 7.14 45.82 -17.45
N SER A 71 7.93 45.51 -18.47
CA SER A 71 9.24 44.82 -18.48
C SER A 71 10.38 45.73 -18.00
N GLU A 72 11.43 45.13 -17.43
CA GLU A 72 12.83 45.44 -17.77
C GLU A 72 13.81 44.47 -17.10
N SER A 73 14.69 43.87 -17.91
CA SER A 73 15.91 43.18 -17.48
C SER A 73 17.11 44.12 -17.69
N PRO A 74 18.23 43.88 -16.98
CA PRO A 74 19.50 43.86 -17.69
C PRO A 74 20.37 42.66 -17.33
N ALA A 75 21.24 42.33 -18.28
CA ALA A 75 22.07 41.15 -18.34
C ALA A 75 23.49 41.36 -17.76
N THR A 76 24.09 40.22 -17.37
CA THR A 76 25.51 39.81 -17.48
C THR A 76 26.61 40.52 -16.69
N SER A 77 27.28 39.74 -15.85
CA SER A 77 28.75 39.68 -15.80
C SER A 77 29.22 38.26 -15.42
N THR A 78 30.03 37.68 -16.29
CA THR A 78 30.74 36.40 -16.21
C THR A 78 32.04 36.50 -15.39
N SER A 79 32.37 35.47 -14.58
CA SER A 79 33.71 34.83 -14.59
C SER A 79 33.84 33.59 -13.67
N HIS A 80 34.23 32.49 -14.33
CA HIS A 80 35.19 31.42 -13.97
C HIS A 80 35.12 30.58 -12.67
N HIS A 81 34.91 29.28 -12.93
CA HIS A 81 35.64 28.08 -12.48
C HIS A 81 36.02 27.87 -11.00
N SER A 82 35.55 26.75 -10.45
CA SER A 82 36.40 25.75 -9.77
C SER A 82 35.75 24.36 -9.80
N ARG A 83 36.58 23.36 -10.10
CA ARG A 83 36.27 21.93 -10.23
C ARG A 83 36.48 21.22 -8.87
N SER A 84 35.64 20.21 -8.65
CA SER A 84 35.88 18.93 -7.94
C SER A 84 36.29 18.91 -6.46
N ALA A 85 35.49 18.19 -5.66
CA ALA A 85 35.99 17.20 -4.71
C ALA A 85 34.87 16.18 -4.38
N GLU A 86 35.03 14.97 -4.88
CA GLU A 86 34.37 13.76 -4.38
C GLU A 86 34.98 13.39 -3.02
N SER A 87 34.17 13.00 -2.05
CA SER A 87 34.64 12.31 -0.85
C SER A 87 33.78 11.07 -0.59
N SER A 88 34.39 9.92 -0.80
CA SER A 88 33.93 8.57 -0.42
C SER A 88 33.78 8.42 1.10
N PRO A 89 32.77 7.70 1.62
CA PRO A 89 32.76 7.26 3.01
C PRO A 89 33.09 5.76 3.12
N GLU A 90 34.36 5.43 3.31
CA GLU A 90 34.83 4.06 3.60
C GLU A 90 35.47 3.88 5.00
N GLU A 91 35.42 4.87 5.89
CA GLU A 91 36.06 4.77 7.22
C GLU A 91 35.07 4.93 8.39
N VAL A 92 34.23 3.93 8.67
CA VAL A 92 33.61 3.76 10.01
C VAL A 92 33.35 2.28 10.34
N LEU A 93 34.34 1.39 10.18
CA LEU A 93 34.17 -0.06 10.38
C LEU A 93 35.05 -0.72 11.45
N GLU A 94 35.53 0.01 12.46
CA GLU A 94 36.43 -0.64 13.46
C GLU A 94 36.19 -0.39 14.95
N LEU A 95 35.03 0.13 15.38
CA LEU A 95 34.72 0.22 16.82
C LEU A 95 33.28 -0.21 17.08
N ILE A 96 33.10 -1.52 17.30
CA ILE A 96 32.29 -2.16 18.36
C ILE A 96 32.35 -3.67 18.07
N ALA A 97 33.50 -4.25 18.38
CA ALA A 97 33.61 -5.67 18.66
C ALA A 97 33.88 -5.81 20.16
N ARG A 98 33.03 -6.61 20.83
CA ARG A 98 33.08 -7.05 22.24
C ARG A 98 32.28 -6.19 23.23
N SER A 99 31.04 -6.61 23.45
CA SER A 99 30.50 -6.73 24.81
C SER A 99 29.56 -7.93 24.88
N LYS A 100 29.85 -8.82 25.83
CA LYS A 100 29.07 -9.99 26.21
C LYS A 100 27.70 -9.55 26.75
N THR A 101 26.75 -10.48 26.71
CA THR A 101 25.45 -10.43 27.40
C THR A 101 25.58 -10.05 28.88
N PRO A 102 24.55 -9.41 29.43
CA PRO A 102 23.87 -10.03 30.56
C PRO A 102 22.33 -9.97 30.46
N ASP A 103 21.71 -10.97 31.10
CA ASP A 103 20.29 -11.14 31.37
C ASP A 103 19.57 -9.85 31.79
N LEU A 104 18.44 -9.53 31.14
CA LEU A 104 17.39 -8.67 31.68
C LEU A 104 16.08 -8.85 30.88
N GLU A 105 15.45 -10.02 31.03
CA GLU A 105 14.01 -10.15 30.85
C GLU A 105 13.33 -9.61 32.11
N GLU A 106 12.61 -8.47 32.00
CA GLU A 106 11.32 -8.21 32.69
C GLU A 106 10.70 -6.82 32.43
N GLN A 107 11.27 -5.93 31.60
CA GLN A 107 10.74 -4.55 31.45
C GLN A 107 10.21 -4.12 30.06
N LEU A 108 10.12 -5.00 29.05
CA LEU A 108 9.68 -4.60 27.70
C LEU A 108 8.17 -4.72 27.40
N TYR A 109 7.33 -4.88 28.42
CA TYR A 109 5.86 -4.89 28.25
C TYR A 109 5.12 -3.91 29.17
N GLN A 110 5.67 -2.70 29.33
CA GLN A 110 4.87 -1.55 29.77
C GLN A 110 4.82 -0.47 28.69
N HIS A 111 3.66 0.17 28.63
CA HIS A 111 3.25 1.16 27.65
C HIS A 111 4.33 2.17 27.24
N GLY A 112 4.47 2.35 25.93
CA GLY A 112 4.90 3.59 25.30
C GLY A 112 6.29 4.09 25.70
N GLN A 113 7.34 3.57 25.06
CA GLN A 113 8.58 4.30 24.79
C GLN A 113 9.43 3.49 23.80
N TRP A 114 9.63 4.05 22.60
CA TRP A 114 10.63 3.55 21.65
C TRP A 114 12.04 3.77 22.22
N PRO A 115 13.04 2.93 21.87
CA PRO A 115 14.41 3.16 22.29
C PRO A 115 14.92 4.46 21.66
N GLU A 116 15.24 5.44 22.50
CA GLU A 116 15.92 6.69 22.13
C GLU A 116 17.35 6.38 21.68
N ALA A 117 17.51 6.07 20.40
CA ALA A 117 18.80 6.14 19.71
C ALA A 117 18.73 7.27 18.69
N GLY A 118 19.01 8.50 19.14
CA GLY A 118 19.47 9.61 18.28
C GLY A 118 18.48 10.18 17.27
N SER A 119 17.17 10.20 17.53
CA SER A 119 16.24 10.97 16.71
C SER A 119 16.32 12.45 17.04
N THR A 120 17.17 13.21 16.35
CA THR A 120 17.20 14.69 16.34
C THR A 120 15.91 15.33 15.77
N PHE A 121 14.84 14.55 15.57
CA PHE A 121 13.64 14.90 14.79
C PHE A 121 12.32 14.73 15.57
N ALA A 122 12.37 14.43 16.87
CA ALA A 122 11.16 14.21 17.69
C ALA A 122 10.34 15.49 17.94
N ASP A 123 10.94 16.67 17.78
CA ASP A 123 10.24 17.96 17.94
C ASP A 123 9.88 18.55 16.56
N LEU A 124 8.88 17.99 15.89
CA LEU A 124 8.18 18.74 14.84
C LEU A 124 7.48 19.93 15.52
N MET A 125 7.97 21.14 15.29
CA MET A 125 7.41 22.34 15.89
C MET A 125 5.95 22.51 15.44
N PRO A 126 5.02 22.94 16.30
CA PRO A 126 3.61 23.17 15.92
C PRO A 126 3.45 24.03 14.66
N ASN A 127 4.34 25.02 14.47
CA ASN A 127 4.37 25.90 13.30
C ASN A 127 4.67 25.16 11.98
N GLN A 128 5.30 23.99 12.04
CA GLN A 128 5.57 23.14 10.88
C GLN A 128 4.34 22.35 10.40
N VAL A 129 3.40 22.12 11.32
CA VAL A 129 2.15 21.40 11.09
C VAL A 129 0.99 22.37 10.80
N PHE A 130 0.99 23.55 11.43
CA PHE A 130 -0.04 24.59 11.32
C PHE A 130 0.55 25.93 10.82
N PRO A 131 0.84 26.07 9.51
CA PRO A 131 1.35 27.34 8.96
C PRO A 131 0.38 28.53 9.08
N GLU A 132 -0.91 28.26 9.31
CA GLU A 132 -1.98 29.27 9.43
C GLU A 132 -2.30 29.66 10.88
N ALA A 133 -1.64 29.06 11.89
CA ALA A 133 -1.84 29.46 13.27
C ALA A 133 -1.06 30.75 13.55
N ASP A 134 -1.76 31.86 13.76
CA ASP A 134 -1.19 33.15 14.15
C ASP A 134 -0.30 32.99 15.40
N THR A 135 1.02 33.09 15.23
CA THR A 135 2.02 33.00 16.32
C THR A 135 2.17 34.31 17.10
N SER A 136 1.12 35.13 17.19
CA SER A 136 1.19 36.46 17.78
C SER A 136 1.08 36.51 19.31
N SER A 137 1.00 35.37 20.02
CA SER A 137 0.72 35.38 21.47
C SER A 137 1.85 34.91 22.40
N SER A 138 3.06 34.62 21.93
CA SER A 138 4.16 34.22 22.82
C SER A 138 4.97 35.42 23.32
N GLN A 139 4.38 36.27 24.18
CA GLN A 139 5.17 37.18 25.00
C GLN A 139 5.85 36.38 26.13
N VAL A 140 7.16 36.19 26.04
CA VAL A 140 7.97 35.66 27.15
C VAL A 140 8.70 36.84 27.78
N SER A 141 8.40 37.12 29.05
CA SER A 141 8.99 38.19 29.86
C SER A 141 10.48 37.96 30.12
N PHE A 142 11.29 39.00 29.95
CA PHE A 142 12.72 38.99 30.25
C PHE A 142 12.96 39.32 31.73
N ALA A 143 13.65 38.46 32.48
CA ALA A 143 14.27 38.86 33.74
C ALA A 143 15.60 39.54 33.42
N GLY A 144 15.69 40.85 33.64
CA GLY A 144 16.93 41.61 33.43
C GLY A 144 18.04 41.15 34.38
N PHE A 145 19.27 41.08 33.87
CA PHE A 145 20.49 40.85 34.66
C PHE A 145 20.93 42.15 35.35
N PRO A 146 20.96 42.26 36.68
CA PRO A 146 21.69 43.32 37.37
C PRO A 146 23.03 42.76 37.86
N GLY A 147 24.13 43.21 37.27
CA GLY A 147 25.46 43.00 37.86
C GLY A 147 26.56 42.74 36.85
N LEU A 148 26.94 43.76 36.08
CA LEU A 148 28.15 43.69 35.26
C LEU A 148 28.83 45.05 35.16
N LEU A 149 29.03 45.72 36.30
CA LEU A 149 30.06 46.75 36.45
C LEU A 149 30.62 46.70 37.88
N ASN A 150 31.50 45.75 38.16
CA ASN A 150 32.58 46.02 39.10
C ASN A 150 33.81 45.15 38.83
N GLY A 151 34.93 45.81 38.51
CA GLY A 151 36.27 45.28 38.72
C GLY A 151 36.84 44.31 37.67
N GLY A 152 37.41 44.87 36.60
CA GLY A 152 38.72 44.46 36.06
C GLY A 152 38.97 42.98 35.75
N SER A 153 38.35 42.46 34.69
CA SER A 153 38.91 41.38 33.86
C SER A 153 38.05 41.27 32.60
N ILE A 154 38.62 41.50 31.41
CA ILE A 154 37.96 41.19 30.14
C ILE A 154 38.12 39.70 29.94
N ASN A 155 37.05 38.94 30.19
CA ASN A 155 37.00 37.53 29.86
C ASN A 155 36.81 37.37 28.34
N LEU A 156 37.80 36.79 27.65
CA LEU A 156 37.77 36.55 26.20
C LEU A 156 37.13 35.20 25.83
N ASP A 157 36.51 34.50 26.78
CA ASP A 157 35.63 33.35 26.52
C ASP A 157 34.15 33.78 26.44
N MET A 158 33.85 34.75 25.57
CA MET A 158 32.46 34.96 25.15
C MET A 158 32.09 33.91 24.12
N THR A 159 31.43 32.84 24.59
CA THR A 159 30.66 31.96 23.72
C THR A 159 29.57 32.81 23.06
N PHE A 160 29.72 33.07 21.77
CA PHE A 160 28.71 33.76 20.97
C PHE A 160 27.49 32.84 20.84
N PHE A 161 26.56 32.92 21.79
CA PHE A 161 25.24 32.30 21.60
C PHE A 161 24.47 33.16 20.60
N MET A 162 24.59 32.81 19.31
CA MET A 162 23.56 33.17 18.33
C MET A 162 22.29 32.40 18.67
N ALA A 163 21.50 32.91 19.61
CA ALA A 163 20.12 32.49 19.74
C ALA A 163 19.35 33.12 18.58
N LEU A 164 18.93 32.31 17.61
CA LEU A 164 17.94 32.73 16.61
C LEU A 164 16.68 33.17 17.37
N ASN A 165 16.40 34.48 17.38
CA ASN A 165 15.24 35.08 18.06
C ASN A 165 13.89 34.77 17.38
N GLY A 166 13.79 33.65 16.68
CA GLY A 166 12.58 33.16 16.03
C GLY A 166 12.83 31.82 15.38
N SER A 167 11.83 30.92 15.39
CA SER A 167 11.89 29.72 14.56
C SER A 167 11.93 30.16 13.10
N VAL A 168 13.04 29.94 12.40
CA VAL A 168 13.10 30.15 10.95
C VAL A 168 12.18 29.11 10.31
N TYR A 169 10.93 29.51 10.04
CA TYR A 169 9.96 28.65 9.38
C TYR A 169 10.16 28.75 7.87
N SER A 170 10.73 27.69 7.28
CA SER A 170 10.72 27.48 5.84
C SER A 170 9.68 26.41 5.50
N PRO A 171 8.56 26.77 4.84
CA PRO A 171 7.53 25.80 4.44
C PRO A 171 8.09 24.67 3.57
N TYR A 172 9.11 24.98 2.75
CA TYR A 172 9.81 24.02 1.90
C TYR A 172 10.64 23.03 2.74
N LEU A 173 11.41 23.52 3.71
CA LEU A 173 12.19 22.65 4.59
C LEU A 173 11.29 21.76 5.45
N ALA A 174 10.17 22.30 5.94
CA ALA A 174 9.18 21.51 6.68
C ALA A 174 8.55 20.41 5.81
N GLN A 175 8.29 20.70 4.53
CA GLN A 175 7.80 19.72 3.56
C GLN A 175 8.82 18.60 3.31
N GLU A 176 10.09 18.96 3.08
CA GLU A 176 11.17 17.99 2.88
C GLU A 176 11.37 17.12 4.13
N GLN A 177 11.31 17.71 5.32
CA GLN A 177 11.37 17.00 6.60
C GLN A 177 10.21 15.99 6.73
N LEU A 178 8.97 16.39 6.44
CA LEU A 178 7.81 15.48 6.45
C LEU A 178 7.96 14.32 5.46
N LEU A 179 8.46 14.60 4.25
CA LEU A 179 8.71 13.57 3.24
C LEU A 179 9.85 12.65 3.67
N SER A 180 10.93 13.19 4.23
CA SER A 180 12.08 12.44 4.71
C SER A 180 11.70 11.50 5.85
N THR A 181 10.90 11.97 6.82
CA THR A 181 10.38 11.15 7.91
C THR A 181 9.48 10.02 7.40
N PHE A 182 8.60 10.30 6.43
CA PHE A 182 7.80 9.25 5.79
C PHE A 182 8.69 8.28 4.98
N SER A 183 9.66 8.78 4.22
CA SER A 183 10.54 7.95 3.40
C SER A 183 11.46 7.05 4.23
N SER A 184 11.97 7.54 5.37
CA SER A 184 12.82 6.75 6.25
C SER A 184 12.04 5.63 6.92
N SER A 185 10.76 5.86 7.21
CA SER A 185 9.89 4.89 7.85
C SER A 185 9.40 3.77 6.90
N LEU A 186 9.48 3.98 5.58
CA LEU A 186 9.23 2.96 4.57
C LEU A 186 10.33 1.88 4.56
N SER A 187 11.57 2.27 4.79
CA SER A 187 12.73 1.39 4.79
C SER A 187 12.95 0.80 6.19
N GLY A 188 13.02 -0.52 6.31
CA GLY A 188 13.38 -1.16 7.58
C GLY A 188 14.81 -0.83 8.01
N HIS A 189 15.06 -0.85 9.32
CA HIS A 189 16.39 -0.75 9.89
C HIS A 189 17.25 -1.95 9.44
N GLY A 190 18.50 -1.69 9.03
CA GLY A 190 19.48 -2.71 8.69
C GLY A 190 20.63 -2.14 7.85
N PRO A 191 21.83 -2.76 7.87
CA PRO A 191 22.95 -2.33 7.04
C PRO A 191 22.54 -2.37 5.55
N LEU A 192 23.04 -1.40 4.77
CA LEU A 192 22.74 -1.22 3.33
C LEU A 192 23.40 -2.32 2.46
N LEU A 193 23.03 -3.57 2.72
CA LEU A 193 23.59 -4.76 2.07
C LEU A 193 22.88 -5.10 0.76
N LEU A 194 21.75 -4.44 0.44
CA LEU A 194 21.09 -4.58 -0.86
C LEU A 194 21.63 -3.56 -1.89
N PRO A 195 21.71 -3.95 -3.18
CA PRO A 195 22.01 -3.04 -4.28
C PRO A 195 21.13 -1.78 -4.23
N PRO A 196 21.69 -0.57 -4.43
CA PRO A 196 20.91 0.67 -4.55
C PRO A 196 19.75 0.59 -5.55
N GLN A 197 19.93 -0.18 -6.63
CA GLN A 197 18.95 -0.43 -7.69
C GLN A 197 17.66 -1.08 -7.17
N MET A 198 17.72 -1.79 -6.03
CA MET A 198 16.57 -2.46 -5.42
C MET A 198 15.80 -1.58 -4.42
N ARG A 199 16.27 -0.35 -4.17
CA ARG A 199 15.66 0.57 -3.18
C ARG A 199 14.59 1.44 -3.83
N SER A 200 13.67 0.84 -4.57
CA SER A 200 12.77 1.54 -5.50
C SER A 200 11.93 2.66 -4.84
N HIS A 201 11.39 2.42 -3.64
CA HIS A 201 10.64 3.45 -2.89
C HIS A 201 11.53 4.63 -2.49
N GLN A 202 12.74 4.38 -1.99
CA GLN A 202 13.69 5.44 -1.62
C GLN A 202 14.16 6.23 -2.84
N ASN A 203 14.46 5.54 -3.94
CA ASN A 203 14.88 6.16 -5.20
C ASN A 203 13.76 7.05 -5.76
N TRP A 204 12.51 6.60 -5.71
CA TRP A 204 11.36 7.41 -6.11
C TRP A 204 11.14 8.61 -5.19
N LEU A 205 11.02 8.42 -3.87
CA LEU A 205 10.67 9.49 -2.94
C LEU A 205 11.74 10.58 -2.85
N SER A 206 13.02 10.22 -2.94
CA SER A 206 14.14 11.18 -2.91
C SER A 206 14.15 12.16 -4.10
N GLN A 207 13.41 11.85 -5.17
CA GLN A 207 13.28 12.73 -6.34
C GLN A 207 12.09 13.70 -6.25
N LEU A 208 11.11 13.44 -5.39
CA LEU A 208 9.91 14.28 -5.26
C LEU A 208 10.17 15.72 -4.83
N PRO A 209 11.19 16.06 -4.00
CA PRO A 209 11.50 17.45 -3.67
C PRO A 209 11.74 18.34 -4.90
N ARG A 210 12.24 17.78 -6.00
CA ARG A 210 12.44 18.50 -7.27
C ARG A 210 11.13 18.98 -7.91
N MET A 211 9.99 18.43 -7.48
CA MET A 211 8.65 18.74 -7.96
C MET A 211 7.83 19.55 -6.96
N PHE A 212 8.45 20.00 -5.86
CA PHE A 212 7.78 20.85 -4.87
C PHE A 212 7.41 22.21 -5.46
N GLY A 213 6.39 22.83 -4.87
CA GLY A 213 5.71 24.01 -5.43
C GLY A 213 4.48 23.64 -6.25
N SER A 214 4.28 22.35 -6.55
CA SER A 214 3.05 21.85 -7.14
C SER A 214 1.99 21.64 -6.06
N LYS A 215 0.83 22.31 -6.21
CA LYS A 215 -0.22 22.30 -5.19
C LYS A 215 -0.73 20.89 -4.89
N LEU A 216 -0.84 20.02 -5.90
CA LEU A 216 -1.37 18.67 -5.74
C LEU A 216 -0.38 17.77 -4.99
N LEU A 217 0.88 17.68 -5.45
CA LEU A 217 1.87 16.82 -4.81
C LEU A 217 2.18 17.30 -3.40
N ASP A 218 2.34 18.61 -3.18
CA ASP A 218 2.66 19.16 -1.87
C ASP A 218 1.56 18.85 -0.84
N THR A 219 0.29 19.05 -1.24
CA THR A 219 -0.87 18.74 -0.40
C THR A 219 -0.95 17.24 -0.10
N THR A 220 -0.65 16.40 -1.10
CA THR A 220 -0.69 14.95 -0.97
C THR A 220 0.38 14.43 -0.03
N ILE A 221 1.62 14.92 -0.16
CA ILE A 221 2.73 14.56 0.71
C ILE A 221 2.42 14.94 2.16
N ARG A 222 1.86 16.14 2.41
CA ARG A 222 1.42 16.52 3.76
C ARG A 222 0.36 15.57 4.30
N ALA A 223 -0.63 15.21 3.49
CA ALA A 223 -1.68 14.29 3.90
C ALA A 223 -1.10 12.93 4.32
N VAL A 224 -0.27 12.30 3.48
CA VAL A 224 0.27 10.96 3.75
C VAL A 224 1.29 10.96 4.90
N SER A 225 2.17 11.96 4.98
CA SER A 225 3.13 12.07 6.09
C SER A 225 2.44 12.31 7.43
N LEU A 226 1.42 13.17 7.48
CA LEU A 226 0.69 13.45 8.72
C LEU A 226 -0.15 12.28 9.21
N VAL A 227 -0.84 11.55 8.31
CA VAL A 227 -1.59 10.37 8.75
C VAL A 227 -0.65 9.28 9.25
N HIS A 228 0.48 9.09 8.57
CA HIS A 228 1.51 8.13 8.99
C HIS A 228 2.06 8.49 10.38
N LEU A 229 2.48 9.74 10.59
CA LEU A 229 2.93 10.24 11.89
C LEU A 229 1.84 10.10 12.96
N GLY A 230 0.59 10.40 12.63
CA GLY A 230 -0.54 10.22 13.53
C GLY A 230 -0.75 8.78 13.98
N ARG A 231 -0.49 7.79 13.12
CA ARG A 231 -0.54 6.37 13.49
C ARG A 231 0.65 5.95 14.34
N VAL A 232 1.85 6.28 13.87
CA VAL A 232 3.14 6.00 14.52
C VAL A 232 3.18 6.58 15.94
N GLN A 233 2.74 7.82 16.13
CA GLN A 233 2.73 8.50 17.43
C GLN A 233 1.40 8.39 18.18
N GLN A 234 0.42 7.64 17.64
CA GLN A 234 -0.93 7.50 18.20
C GLN A 234 -1.61 8.86 18.50
N SER A 235 -1.39 9.85 17.63
CA SER A 235 -1.92 11.21 17.75
C SER A 235 -3.11 11.44 16.82
N GLU A 236 -4.31 11.51 17.39
CA GLU A 236 -5.53 11.77 16.62
C GLU A 236 -5.55 13.19 16.03
N VAL A 237 -4.78 14.14 16.59
CA VAL A 237 -4.65 15.50 16.05
C VAL A 237 -4.01 15.48 14.66
N PHE A 238 -2.91 14.73 14.49
CA PHE A 238 -2.28 14.58 13.17
C PHE A 238 -3.17 13.81 12.19
N VAL A 239 -3.91 12.81 12.67
CA VAL A 239 -4.90 12.11 11.85
C VAL A 239 -5.98 13.08 11.37
N GLN A 240 -6.53 13.93 12.23
CA GLN A 240 -7.56 14.91 11.86
C GLN A 240 -7.03 15.95 10.86
N GLU A 241 -5.85 16.51 11.10
CA GLU A 241 -5.24 17.46 10.15
C GLU A 241 -4.94 16.82 8.80
N SER A 242 -4.46 15.58 8.79
CA SER A 242 -4.20 14.83 7.56
C SER A 242 -5.44 14.73 6.67
N ARG A 243 -6.64 14.58 7.27
CA ARG A 243 -7.93 14.49 6.55
C ARG A 243 -8.26 15.77 5.80
N ARG A 244 -7.89 16.93 6.36
CA ARG A 244 -8.08 18.25 5.70
C ARG A 244 -7.23 18.33 4.43
N PHE A 245 -5.96 17.95 4.51
CA PHE A 245 -5.07 17.89 3.34
C PHE A 245 -5.53 16.83 2.34
N TYR A 246 -5.93 15.65 2.79
CA TYR A 246 -6.46 14.59 1.93
C TYR A 246 -7.67 15.06 1.12
N GLY A 247 -8.68 15.67 1.76
CA GLY A 247 -9.85 16.21 1.06
C GLY A 247 -9.51 17.34 0.08
N ASN A 248 -8.45 18.11 0.32
CA ASN A 248 -7.94 19.09 -0.64
C ASN A 248 -7.22 18.42 -1.83
N ALA A 249 -6.35 17.45 -1.54
CA ALA A 249 -5.62 16.68 -2.55
C ALA A 249 -6.59 15.97 -3.51
N LEU A 250 -7.69 15.39 -3.02
CA LEU A 250 -8.73 14.81 -3.88
C LEU A 250 -9.37 15.82 -4.84
N ARG A 251 -9.63 17.06 -4.39
CA ARG A 251 -10.18 18.11 -5.27
C ARG A 251 -9.18 18.53 -6.34
N LEU A 252 -7.91 18.68 -5.96
CA LEU A 252 -6.82 19.02 -6.87
C LEU A 252 -6.55 17.89 -7.88
N LEU A 253 -6.57 16.63 -7.44
CA LEU A 253 -6.40 15.46 -8.30
C LEU A 253 -7.54 15.39 -9.33
N ASN A 254 -8.79 15.52 -8.87
CA ASN A 254 -9.93 15.53 -9.79
C ASN A 254 -9.81 16.64 -10.83
N LYS A 255 -9.31 17.83 -10.46
CA LYS A 255 -9.05 18.91 -11.40
C LYS A 255 -7.93 18.55 -12.39
N ALA A 256 -6.81 18.01 -11.93
CA ALA A 256 -5.69 17.61 -12.78
C ALA A 256 -6.13 16.56 -13.82
N LEU A 257 -6.96 15.61 -13.41
CA LEU A 257 -7.50 14.56 -14.29
C LEU A 257 -8.49 15.08 -15.37
N THR A 258 -8.96 16.33 -15.29
CA THR A 258 -9.83 16.90 -16.34
C THR A 258 -9.08 17.34 -17.60
N THR A 259 -7.77 17.56 -17.49
CA THR A 259 -6.92 17.98 -18.61
C THR A 259 -5.99 16.83 -18.97
N ASP A 260 -5.88 16.50 -20.26
CA ASP A 260 -5.04 15.37 -20.72
C ASP A 260 -3.56 15.54 -20.33
N THR A 261 -3.03 16.76 -20.44
CA THR A 261 -1.62 17.06 -20.11
C THR A 261 -1.31 16.83 -18.63
N ASP A 262 -2.14 17.39 -17.74
CA ASP A 262 -1.92 17.35 -16.30
C ASP A 262 -2.27 15.98 -15.74
N GLY A 263 -3.34 15.35 -16.24
CA GLY A 263 -3.79 14.01 -15.88
C GLY A 263 -2.74 12.95 -16.19
N MET A 264 -2.00 13.11 -17.28
CA MET A 264 -0.92 12.21 -17.71
C MET A 264 0.47 12.64 -17.20
N SER A 265 0.57 13.58 -16.25
CA SER A 265 1.85 14.03 -15.68
C SER A 265 2.36 13.06 -14.61
N THR A 266 3.68 12.98 -14.41
CA THR A 266 4.30 12.12 -13.36
C THR A 266 3.91 12.60 -11.95
N GLU A 267 3.58 13.88 -11.80
CA GLU A 267 3.01 14.47 -10.59
C GLU A 267 1.67 13.81 -10.23
N THR A 268 0.75 13.76 -11.17
CA THR A 268 -0.58 13.16 -10.98
C THR A 268 -0.49 11.69 -10.62
N LEU A 269 0.38 10.92 -11.30
CA LEU A 269 0.59 9.52 -10.96
C LEU A 269 1.17 9.35 -9.55
N SER A 270 2.20 10.13 -9.20
CA SER A 270 2.82 10.11 -7.87
C SER A 270 1.82 10.47 -6.78
N ALA A 271 1.01 11.52 -6.99
CA ALA A 271 -0.04 11.93 -6.06
C ALA A 271 -1.10 10.83 -5.89
N THR A 272 -1.55 10.21 -6.98
CA THR A 272 -2.52 9.11 -6.92
C THR A 272 -1.99 7.92 -6.10
N ILE A 273 -0.72 7.56 -6.29
CA ILE A 273 -0.06 6.50 -5.52
C ILE A 273 0.04 6.87 -4.03
N LEU A 274 0.49 8.08 -3.71
CA LEU A 274 0.59 8.52 -2.31
C LEU A 274 -0.78 8.62 -1.62
N LEU A 275 -1.85 8.95 -2.37
CA LEU A 275 -3.22 8.89 -1.86
C LEU A 275 -3.69 7.44 -1.63
N SER A 276 -3.23 6.48 -2.45
CA SER A 276 -3.47 5.06 -2.14
C SER A 276 -2.81 4.64 -0.83
N PHE A 277 -1.62 5.15 -0.52
CA PHE A 277 -0.95 4.91 0.76
C PHE A 277 -1.68 5.58 1.92
N TYR A 278 -2.16 6.82 1.73
CA TYR A 278 -2.99 7.51 2.71
C TYR A 278 -4.18 6.65 3.16
N GLU A 279 -4.87 6.03 2.21
CA GLU A 279 -6.04 5.19 2.49
C GLU A 279 -5.70 3.92 3.28
N MET A 280 -4.51 3.35 3.08
CA MET A 280 -4.02 2.23 3.89
C MET A 280 -3.87 2.62 5.37
N PHE A 281 -3.47 3.85 5.64
CA PHE A 281 -3.32 4.39 7.00
C PHE A 281 -4.64 4.89 7.61
N ALA A 282 -5.52 5.49 6.79
CA ALA A 282 -6.66 6.25 7.27
C ALA A 282 -7.97 5.45 7.31
N SER A 283 -8.19 4.56 6.34
CA SER A 283 -9.50 3.96 6.11
C SER A 283 -9.74 2.72 6.96
N ASP A 284 -10.94 2.61 7.50
CA ASP A 284 -11.46 1.41 8.16
C ASP A 284 -11.95 0.35 7.15
N SER A 285 -11.88 0.64 5.85
CA SER A 285 -12.33 -0.26 4.78
C SER A 285 -11.20 -0.62 3.84
N ASN A 286 -11.07 -1.91 3.60
CA ASN A 286 -10.14 -2.43 2.61
C ASN A 286 -10.44 -1.93 1.18
N ASP A 287 -11.68 -1.57 0.86
CA ASP A 287 -12.05 -1.14 -0.49
C ASP A 287 -11.44 0.21 -0.90
N SER A 288 -11.12 1.07 0.07
CA SER A 288 -10.74 2.46 -0.22
C SER A 288 -9.38 2.55 -0.92
N TRP A 289 -8.38 1.84 -0.39
CA TRP A 289 -7.05 1.81 -1.00
C TRP A 289 -7.05 1.00 -2.31
N VAL A 290 -7.83 -0.10 -2.40
CA VAL A 290 -7.99 -0.90 -3.64
C VAL A 290 -8.49 -0.01 -4.79
N ARG A 291 -9.47 0.87 -4.52
CA ARG A 291 -9.97 1.81 -5.53
C ARG A 291 -8.91 2.79 -6.02
N HIS A 292 -8.12 3.38 -5.11
CA HIS A 292 -7.02 4.27 -5.49
C HIS A 292 -5.90 3.52 -6.20
N SER A 293 -5.61 2.28 -5.80
CA SER A 293 -4.62 1.43 -6.45
C SER A 293 -5.02 1.06 -7.87
N GLY A 294 -6.27 0.65 -8.09
CA GLY A 294 -6.82 0.46 -9.42
C GLY A 294 -6.78 1.73 -10.28
N GLY A 295 -7.01 2.91 -9.68
CA GLY A 295 -6.87 4.20 -10.36
C GLY A 295 -5.42 4.51 -10.79
N ALA A 296 -4.46 4.31 -9.89
CA ALA A 296 -3.03 4.46 -10.18
C ALA A 296 -2.57 3.46 -11.25
N GLY A 297 -2.99 2.19 -11.15
CA GLY A 297 -2.71 1.15 -12.14
C GLY A 297 -3.29 1.49 -13.51
N LEU A 298 -4.52 2.02 -13.58
CA LEU A 298 -5.14 2.46 -14.83
C LEU A 298 -4.37 3.64 -15.45
N LEU A 299 -4.00 4.65 -14.66
CA LEU A 299 -3.18 5.77 -15.14
C LEU A 299 -1.84 5.29 -15.67
N MET A 300 -1.16 4.40 -14.95
CA MET A 300 0.10 3.79 -15.40
C MET A 300 -0.10 3.04 -16.72
N ARG A 301 -1.18 2.25 -16.84
CA ARG A 301 -1.50 1.53 -18.07
C ARG A 301 -1.78 2.46 -19.26
N LEU A 302 -2.53 3.55 -19.05
CA LEU A 302 -2.86 4.54 -20.09
C LEU A 302 -1.64 5.32 -20.57
N ARG A 303 -0.67 5.60 -19.70
CA ARG A 303 0.61 6.24 -20.05
C ARG A 303 1.48 5.37 -20.96
N GLY A 304 1.24 4.07 -20.95
CA GLY A 304 1.96 3.07 -21.73
C GLY A 304 3.34 2.73 -21.15
N PRO A 305 3.88 1.54 -21.46
CA PRO A 305 5.13 1.05 -20.88
C PRO A 305 6.35 1.92 -21.25
N THR A 306 6.39 2.48 -22.46
CA THR A 306 7.54 3.28 -22.93
C THR A 306 7.83 4.49 -22.06
N ARG A 307 6.81 5.06 -21.39
CA ARG A 307 6.98 6.20 -20.47
C ARG A 307 7.69 5.84 -19.17
N HIS A 308 7.71 4.55 -18.81
CA HIS A 308 8.27 4.04 -17.56
C HIS A 308 9.66 3.41 -17.72
N LEU A 309 10.31 3.59 -18.87
CA LEU A 309 11.64 3.03 -19.14
C LEU A 309 12.79 3.74 -18.39
N SER A 310 12.62 5.01 -18.03
CA SER A 310 13.72 5.80 -17.43
C SER A 310 13.22 6.90 -16.48
N GLY A 311 14.17 7.49 -15.74
CA GLY A 311 13.91 8.60 -14.83
C GLY A 311 12.91 8.27 -13.73
N LEU A 312 12.19 9.31 -13.28
CA LEU A 312 11.23 9.22 -12.19
C LEU A 312 10.10 8.21 -12.46
N ASP A 313 9.61 8.15 -13.71
CA ASP A 313 8.54 7.24 -14.10
C ASP A 313 8.92 5.76 -13.96
N ARG A 314 10.20 5.42 -14.18
CA ARG A 314 10.73 4.07 -13.92
C ARG A 314 10.72 3.75 -12.44
N ASP A 315 11.18 4.67 -11.61
CA ASP A 315 11.27 4.44 -10.16
C ASP A 315 9.87 4.34 -9.52
N VAL A 316 8.90 5.12 -10.02
CA VAL A 316 7.48 5.00 -9.67
C VAL A 316 6.95 3.61 -10.01
N TYR A 317 7.21 3.11 -11.23
CA TYR A 317 6.81 1.76 -11.64
C TYR A 317 7.42 0.69 -10.72
N LEU A 318 8.74 0.74 -10.50
CA LEU A 318 9.44 -0.24 -9.67
C LEU A 318 8.95 -0.24 -8.22
N ALA A 319 8.67 0.93 -7.66
CA ALA A 319 8.12 1.07 -6.31
C ALA A 319 6.71 0.48 -6.21
N TYR A 320 5.86 0.72 -7.22
CA TYR A 320 4.42 0.42 -7.13
C TYR A 320 3.99 -0.92 -7.72
N ARG A 321 4.83 -1.61 -8.51
CA ARG A 321 4.47 -2.85 -9.23
C ARG A 321 3.92 -3.97 -8.34
N HIS A 322 4.42 -4.13 -7.12
CA HIS A 322 3.91 -5.16 -6.19
C HIS A 322 2.52 -4.82 -5.66
N THR A 323 2.23 -3.54 -5.41
CA THR A 323 0.90 -3.07 -5.00
C THR A 323 -0.13 -3.36 -6.09
N ILE A 324 0.23 -3.17 -7.37
CA ILE A 324 -0.62 -3.52 -8.51
C ILE A 324 -0.93 -5.03 -8.56
N ILE A 325 0.05 -5.89 -8.25
CA ILE A 325 -0.17 -7.34 -8.19
C ILE A 325 -1.16 -7.69 -7.05
N ILE A 326 -1.00 -7.08 -5.88
CA ILE A 326 -1.92 -7.29 -4.75
C ILE A 326 -3.34 -6.79 -5.11
N ASP A 327 -3.46 -5.63 -5.75
CA ASP A 327 -4.74 -5.12 -6.26
C ASP A 327 -5.41 -6.12 -7.22
N ALA A 328 -4.66 -6.69 -8.16
CA ALA A 328 -5.17 -7.72 -9.07
C ALA A 328 -5.71 -8.96 -8.34
N PHE A 329 -5.03 -9.42 -7.28
CA PHE A 329 -5.54 -10.50 -6.43
C PHE A 329 -6.85 -10.14 -5.73
N MET A 330 -6.96 -8.92 -5.21
CA MET A 330 -8.14 -8.44 -4.48
C MET A 330 -9.34 -8.22 -5.39
N ARG A 331 -9.10 -7.84 -6.66
CA ARG A 331 -10.13 -7.60 -7.67
C ARG A 331 -10.54 -8.85 -8.46
N ASP A 332 -9.83 -9.97 -8.26
CA ASP A 332 -9.98 -11.19 -9.04
C ASP A 332 -9.79 -10.97 -10.55
N GLU A 333 -8.80 -10.15 -10.91
CA GLU A 333 -8.48 -9.76 -12.29
C GLU A 333 -7.05 -10.17 -12.67
N PRO A 334 -6.74 -10.39 -13.96
CA PRO A 334 -5.35 -10.52 -14.39
C PRO A 334 -4.58 -9.24 -14.13
N CYS A 335 -3.31 -9.36 -13.75
CA CYS A 335 -2.43 -8.21 -13.65
C CYS A 335 -2.03 -7.72 -15.05
N PHE A 336 -2.31 -6.46 -15.39
CA PHE A 336 -1.93 -5.92 -16.70
C PHE A 336 -0.42 -5.89 -16.92
N LEU A 337 0.38 -5.90 -15.83
CA LEU A 337 1.84 -5.99 -15.91
C LEU A 337 2.33 -7.34 -16.46
N ALA A 338 1.45 -8.35 -16.54
CA ALA A 338 1.73 -9.63 -17.18
C ALA A 338 1.57 -9.59 -18.72
N GLU A 339 1.10 -8.48 -19.28
CA GLU A 339 1.01 -8.33 -20.74
C GLU A 339 2.41 -8.27 -21.38
N PRO A 340 2.58 -8.79 -22.61
CA PRO A 340 3.89 -8.90 -23.26
C PRO A 340 4.68 -7.59 -23.30
N GLN A 341 4.02 -6.47 -23.61
CA GLN A 341 4.63 -5.15 -23.68
C GLN A 341 5.19 -4.64 -22.33
N TRP A 342 4.58 -5.07 -21.21
CA TRP A 342 5.02 -4.71 -19.86
C TRP A 342 6.13 -5.64 -19.38
N LEU A 343 6.09 -6.92 -19.75
CA LEU A 343 7.18 -7.86 -19.50
C LEU A 343 8.45 -7.47 -20.25
N GLU A 344 8.33 -7.07 -21.53
CA GLU A 344 9.46 -6.57 -22.32
C GLU A 344 10.05 -5.29 -21.71
N MET A 345 9.21 -4.39 -21.21
CA MET A 345 9.66 -3.21 -20.49
C MET A 345 10.40 -3.56 -19.20
N ALA A 346 9.87 -4.52 -18.41
CA ALA A 346 10.52 -4.98 -17.18
C ALA A 346 11.90 -5.58 -17.47
N GLU A 347 12.02 -6.39 -18.52
CA GLU A 347 13.29 -6.97 -18.96
C GLU A 347 14.30 -5.88 -19.37
N ARG A 348 13.87 -4.89 -20.16
CA ARG A 348 14.73 -3.75 -20.53
C ARG A 348 15.22 -2.98 -19.30
N ILE A 349 14.31 -2.66 -18.37
CA ILE A 349 14.66 -1.98 -17.11
C ILE A 349 15.65 -2.81 -16.30
N HIS A 350 15.43 -4.12 -16.18
CA HIS A 350 16.32 -5.01 -15.46
C HIS A 350 17.73 -5.02 -16.05
N ASN A 351 17.83 -5.12 -17.38
CA ASN A 351 19.11 -5.09 -18.10
C ASN A 351 19.83 -3.74 -17.96
N ASP A 352 19.11 -2.62 -18.03
CA ASP A 352 19.66 -1.29 -17.82
C ASP A 352 20.21 -1.12 -16.40
N LEU A 353 19.47 -1.60 -15.38
CA LEU A 353 19.90 -1.55 -13.99
C LEU A 353 21.10 -2.48 -13.73
N ARG A 354 21.12 -3.67 -14.33
CA ARG A 354 22.26 -4.58 -14.29
C ARG A 354 23.52 -3.91 -14.84
N ALA A 355 23.41 -3.22 -15.97
CA ALA A 355 24.51 -2.52 -16.61
C ALA A 355 25.03 -1.31 -15.81
N SER A 356 24.27 -0.83 -14.81
CA SER A 356 24.64 0.33 -13.98
C SER A 356 25.70 0.06 -12.90
N GLY A 357 26.27 -1.15 -12.83
CA GLY A 357 27.40 -1.49 -11.95
C GLY A 357 26.99 -2.10 -10.61
N ILE A 358 26.21 -3.18 -10.63
CA ILE A 358 25.92 -3.99 -9.43
C ILE A 358 27.14 -4.87 -9.13
N ALA A 359 27.62 -4.86 -7.89
CA ALA A 359 28.73 -5.72 -7.46
C ALA A 359 28.40 -7.20 -7.66
N ASP A 360 29.35 -7.99 -8.16
CA ASP A 360 29.17 -9.41 -8.53
C ASP A 360 28.54 -10.25 -7.40
N GLU A 361 28.95 -10.01 -6.15
CA GLU A 361 28.44 -10.72 -4.96
C GLU A 361 26.94 -10.52 -4.73
N ARG A 362 26.41 -9.36 -5.13
CA ARG A 362 25.00 -8.96 -4.94
C ARG A 362 24.17 -9.11 -6.21
N LEU A 363 24.80 -9.38 -7.34
CA LEU A 363 24.14 -9.53 -8.64
C LEU A 363 23.13 -10.68 -8.63
N GLU A 364 23.49 -11.81 -8.01
CA GLU A 364 22.62 -12.98 -7.93
C GLU A 364 21.32 -12.68 -7.15
N ILE A 365 21.40 -11.93 -6.05
CA ILE A 365 20.22 -11.52 -5.27
C ILE A 365 19.31 -10.61 -6.12
N PHE A 366 19.90 -9.72 -6.92
CA PHE A 366 19.19 -8.84 -7.83
C PHE A 366 18.47 -9.61 -8.95
N GLU A 367 19.16 -10.57 -9.57
CA GLU A 367 18.58 -11.44 -10.61
C GLU A 367 17.41 -12.28 -10.06
N LEU A 368 17.60 -12.93 -8.92
CA LEU A 368 16.58 -13.79 -8.32
C LEU A 368 15.35 -13.00 -7.85
N ALA A 369 15.54 -11.75 -7.40
CA ALA A 369 14.43 -10.88 -7.06
C ALA A 369 13.56 -10.52 -8.28
N GLU A 370 14.18 -10.35 -9.45
CA GLU A 370 13.42 -10.12 -10.69
C GLU A 370 12.76 -11.41 -11.19
N GLU A 371 13.45 -12.55 -11.15
CA GLU A 371 12.86 -13.86 -11.48
C GLU A 371 11.62 -14.14 -10.61
N PHE A 372 11.72 -13.85 -9.31
CA PHE A 372 10.59 -13.94 -8.39
C PHE A 372 9.43 -13.03 -8.79
N TYR A 373 9.71 -11.77 -9.13
CA TYR A 373 8.68 -10.83 -9.61
C TYR A 373 7.98 -11.33 -10.88
N LEU A 374 8.74 -11.86 -11.85
CA LEU A 374 8.19 -12.38 -13.12
C LEU A 374 7.29 -13.60 -12.91
N GLU A 375 7.57 -14.44 -11.92
CA GLU A 375 6.61 -15.49 -11.51
C GLU A 375 5.37 -14.88 -10.84
N HIS A 376 5.56 -13.91 -9.94
CA HIS A 376 4.47 -13.31 -9.16
C HIS A 376 3.40 -12.63 -10.02
N VAL A 377 3.83 -11.91 -11.06
CA VAL A 377 2.92 -11.13 -11.90
C VAL A 377 1.92 -12.00 -12.67
N GLN A 378 2.25 -13.29 -12.88
CA GLN A 378 1.41 -14.24 -13.62
C GLN A 378 0.35 -14.92 -12.73
N ILE A 379 0.56 -14.97 -11.42
CA ILE A 379 -0.30 -15.72 -10.48
C ILE A 379 -1.74 -15.21 -10.41
N PRO A 380 -2.04 -13.89 -10.46
CA PRO A 380 -3.43 -13.41 -10.46
C PRO A 380 -4.27 -14.02 -11.58
N THR A 381 -3.71 -14.20 -12.78
CA THR A 381 -4.37 -14.87 -13.90
C THR A 381 -4.70 -16.32 -13.56
N THR A 382 -3.76 -17.04 -12.94
CA THR A 382 -3.97 -18.44 -12.52
C THR A 382 -5.05 -18.56 -11.46
N LEU A 383 -5.07 -17.66 -10.47
CA LEU A 383 -6.09 -17.64 -9.43
C LEU A 383 -7.48 -17.37 -10.00
N ARG A 384 -7.62 -16.35 -10.84
CA ARG A 384 -8.89 -16.02 -11.50
C ARG A 384 -9.41 -17.20 -12.30
N ASP A 385 -8.58 -17.76 -13.18
CA ASP A 385 -9.00 -18.87 -14.03
C ASP A 385 -9.43 -20.08 -13.19
N ALA A 386 -8.78 -20.34 -12.05
CA ALA A 386 -9.17 -21.38 -11.10
C ALA A 386 -10.51 -21.10 -10.41
N ARG A 387 -10.76 -19.87 -9.95
CA ARG A 387 -12.03 -19.48 -9.31
C ARG A 387 -13.23 -19.57 -10.26
N HIS A 388 -13.00 -19.32 -11.55
CA HIS A 388 -14.03 -19.37 -12.57
C HIS A 388 -14.20 -20.74 -13.24
N LEU A 389 -13.54 -21.81 -12.74
CA LEU A 389 -13.70 -23.16 -13.31
C LEU A 389 -15.16 -23.65 -13.25
N GLU A 390 -15.87 -23.43 -12.14
CA GLU A 390 -17.28 -23.85 -12.01
C GLU A 390 -18.22 -23.13 -12.99
N GLU A 391 -17.93 -21.88 -13.35
CA GLU A 391 -18.67 -21.17 -14.39
C GLU A 391 -18.37 -21.72 -15.79
N SER A 392 -17.11 -22.10 -16.03
CA SER A 392 -16.66 -22.73 -17.27
C SER A 392 -17.28 -24.11 -17.48
N LYS A 393 -17.49 -24.88 -16.40
CA LYS A 393 -18.19 -26.17 -16.39
C LYS A 393 -19.58 -26.09 -17.03
N ARG A 394 -20.28 -24.96 -16.86
CA ARG A 394 -21.63 -24.73 -17.43
C ARG A 394 -21.62 -24.41 -18.92
N LYS A 395 -20.47 -24.02 -19.48
CA LYS A 395 -20.33 -23.52 -20.86
C LYS A 395 -19.61 -24.50 -21.79
N MET A 396 -18.91 -25.49 -21.25
CA MET A 396 -18.03 -26.40 -21.98
C MET A 396 -18.57 -27.84 -21.96
N THR A 397 -18.17 -28.66 -22.94
CA THR A 397 -18.41 -30.11 -22.87
C THR A 397 -17.55 -30.74 -21.76
N PRO A 398 -17.89 -31.94 -21.25
CA PRO A 398 -17.11 -32.60 -20.20
C PRO A 398 -15.61 -32.76 -20.54
N ASP A 399 -15.28 -33.14 -21.78
CA ASP A 399 -13.89 -33.31 -22.23
C ASP A 399 -13.15 -31.96 -22.30
N GLN A 400 -13.81 -30.91 -22.79
CA GLN A 400 -13.25 -29.57 -22.84
C GLN A 400 -13.02 -29.01 -21.43
N TYR A 401 -13.97 -29.25 -20.52
CA TYR A 401 -13.85 -28.87 -19.12
C TYR A 401 -12.68 -29.58 -18.45
N ALA A 402 -12.56 -30.90 -18.61
CA ALA A 402 -11.45 -31.67 -18.04
C ALA A 402 -10.08 -31.17 -18.55
N ALA A 403 -9.97 -30.91 -19.85
CA ALA A 403 -8.74 -30.37 -20.44
C ALA A 403 -8.43 -28.95 -19.93
N HIS A 404 -9.45 -28.08 -19.79
CA HIS A 404 -9.28 -26.73 -19.26
C HIS A 404 -8.85 -26.74 -17.79
N THR A 405 -9.49 -27.56 -16.96
CA THR A 405 -9.13 -27.75 -15.55
C THR A 405 -7.70 -28.24 -15.43
N GLU A 406 -7.30 -29.28 -16.17
CA GLU A 406 -5.93 -29.78 -16.10
C GLU A 406 -4.90 -28.74 -16.57
N LEU A 407 -5.22 -27.91 -17.56
CA LEU A 407 -4.35 -26.80 -17.97
C LEU A 407 -4.12 -25.80 -16.82
N VAL A 408 -5.19 -25.40 -16.11
CA VAL A 408 -5.09 -24.48 -14.97
C VAL A 408 -4.29 -25.10 -13.82
N LEU A 409 -4.55 -26.38 -13.49
CA LEU A 409 -3.84 -27.08 -12.42
C LEU A 409 -2.37 -27.34 -12.77
N ALA A 410 -2.06 -27.72 -14.00
CA ALA A 410 -0.69 -27.89 -14.46
C ALA A 410 0.10 -26.58 -14.36
N ARG A 411 -0.52 -25.45 -14.74
CA ARG A 411 0.07 -24.11 -14.56
C ARG A 411 0.30 -23.79 -13.08
N ALA A 412 -0.65 -24.07 -12.20
CA ALA A 412 -0.46 -23.88 -10.76
C ALA A 412 0.68 -24.74 -10.19
N ARG A 413 0.79 -26.01 -10.60
CA ARG A 413 1.91 -26.90 -10.22
C ARG A 413 3.25 -26.39 -10.73
N LEU A 414 3.30 -25.86 -11.95
CA LEU A 414 4.50 -25.26 -12.53
C LEU A 414 4.97 -24.03 -11.73
N HIS A 415 4.06 -23.10 -11.42
CA HIS A 415 4.39 -21.95 -10.57
C HIS A 415 4.94 -22.38 -9.20
N ARG A 416 4.34 -23.40 -8.56
CA ARG A 416 4.86 -23.96 -7.29
C ARG A 416 6.29 -24.49 -7.44
N ALA A 417 6.58 -25.20 -8.52
CA ALA A 417 7.91 -25.74 -8.78
C ALA A 417 8.95 -24.62 -8.99
N ASN A 418 8.59 -23.61 -9.80
CA ASN A 418 9.44 -22.45 -10.06
C ASN A 418 9.72 -21.67 -8.77
N LEU A 419 8.69 -21.36 -8.00
CA LEU A 419 8.83 -20.63 -6.73
C LEU A 419 9.66 -21.38 -5.69
N LYS A 420 9.54 -22.72 -5.61
CA LYS A 420 10.42 -23.54 -4.75
C LYS A 420 11.88 -23.45 -5.21
N SER A 421 12.12 -23.54 -6.51
CA SER A 421 13.47 -23.42 -7.08
C SER A 421 14.08 -22.03 -6.83
N ILE A 422 13.31 -20.96 -7.06
CA ILE A 422 13.72 -19.58 -6.83
C ILE A 422 14.02 -19.36 -5.34
N ASN A 423 13.13 -19.79 -4.44
CA ASN A 423 13.35 -19.62 -2.99
C ASN A 423 14.60 -20.36 -2.50
N LEU A 424 14.84 -21.58 -2.98
CA LEU A 424 16.04 -22.34 -2.62
C LEU A 424 17.32 -21.60 -3.06
N ARG A 425 17.37 -21.13 -4.31
CA ARG A 425 18.50 -20.35 -4.84
C ARG A 425 18.67 -19.04 -4.08
N PHE A 426 17.58 -18.35 -3.79
CA PHE A 426 17.58 -17.08 -3.06
C PHE A 426 18.13 -17.25 -1.64
N ARG A 427 17.70 -18.28 -0.91
CA ARG A 427 18.23 -18.59 0.43
C ARG A 427 19.71 -18.94 0.38
N ALA A 428 20.16 -19.68 -0.64
CA ALA A 428 21.57 -19.98 -0.81
C ALA A 428 22.41 -18.72 -1.11
N ALA A 429 21.89 -17.81 -1.93
CA ALA A 429 22.52 -16.53 -2.23
C ALA A 429 22.63 -15.64 -0.98
N LEU A 430 21.58 -15.58 -0.16
CA LEU A 430 21.59 -14.87 1.12
C LEU A 430 22.64 -15.44 2.08
N MET A 431 22.71 -16.77 2.21
CA MET A 431 23.69 -17.43 3.07
C MET A 431 25.14 -17.10 2.67
N ARG A 432 25.45 -17.13 1.37
CA ARG A 432 26.79 -16.74 0.86
C ARG A 432 27.16 -15.30 1.16
N ASN A 433 26.17 -14.41 1.25
CA ASN A 433 26.33 -13.00 1.54
C ASN A 433 26.23 -12.67 3.04
N GLY A 434 26.12 -13.67 3.94
CA GLY A 434 25.94 -13.44 5.38
C GLY A 434 24.60 -12.80 5.75
N LEU A 435 23.59 -12.92 4.89
CA LEU A 435 22.23 -12.39 5.05
C LEU A 435 21.23 -13.47 5.47
N GLU A 436 21.71 -14.51 6.13
CA GLU A 436 20.90 -15.66 6.52
C GLU A 436 19.79 -15.30 7.52
N THR A 437 18.65 -15.96 7.36
CA THR A 437 17.53 -15.84 8.30
C THR A 437 17.89 -16.56 9.58
N SER A 438 17.87 -15.84 10.70
CA SER A 438 18.04 -16.40 12.03
C SER A 438 16.69 -16.51 12.74
N SER A 439 16.68 -17.15 13.91
CA SER A 439 15.50 -17.28 14.73
C SER A 439 15.82 -16.95 16.17
N MET A 440 14.86 -16.34 16.86
CA MET A 440 14.94 -16.03 18.29
C MET A 440 13.80 -16.71 19.03
N ASP A 441 14.06 -17.12 20.27
CA ASP A 441 13.03 -17.59 21.20
C ASP A 441 12.43 -16.38 21.93
N THR A 442 11.12 -16.44 22.16
CA THR A 442 10.30 -15.35 22.68
C THR A 442 9.23 -15.89 23.62
N MET A 443 8.68 -15.00 24.44
CA MET A 443 7.60 -15.31 25.39
C MET A 443 6.20 -15.37 24.74
N ASP A 444 6.09 -15.36 23.41
CA ASP A 444 4.80 -15.51 22.74
C ASP A 444 4.28 -16.96 22.96
N PRO A 445 3.10 -17.13 23.58
CA PRO A 445 2.60 -18.44 23.97
C PRO A 445 2.14 -19.30 22.79
N VAL A 446 1.93 -18.71 21.61
CA VAL A 446 1.46 -19.41 20.41
C VAL A 446 2.64 -19.66 19.45
N PHE A 447 3.49 -18.65 19.26
CA PHE A 447 4.66 -18.70 18.39
C PHE A 447 5.94 -18.31 19.14
N PRO A 448 6.45 -19.19 20.04
CA PRO A 448 7.61 -18.87 20.86
C PRO A 448 8.85 -18.62 20.02
N LYS A 449 9.00 -19.31 18.89
CA LYS A 449 10.11 -19.09 17.96
C LYS A 449 9.72 -18.12 16.85
N GLN A 450 10.43 -17.00 16.74
CA GLN A 450 10.19 -15.95 15.75
C GLN A 450 11.40 -15.78 14.82
N TYR A 451 11.16 -15.37 13.57
CA TYR A 451 12.23 -15.20 12.58
C TYR A 451 12.78 -13.77 12.60
N VAL A 452 14.10 -13.67 12.43
CA VAL A 452 14.84 -12.41 12.33
C VAL A 452 15.54 -12.39 10.98
N PHE A 453 15.43 -11.26 10.29
CA PHE A 453 15.97 -11.09 8.94
C PHE A 453 16.97 -9.94 8.92
N ALA A 454 17.84 -9.94 7.92
CA ALA A 454 18.81 -8.86 7.74
C ALA A 454 18.14 -7.50 7.44
N ASN A 455 16.99 -7.50 6.75
CA ASN A 455 16.20 -6.32 6.44
C ASN A 455 14.78 -6.70 5.99
N VAL A 456 13.92 -5.69 5.87
CA VAL A 456 12.50 -5.84 5.49
C VAL A 456 12.32 -6.36 4.08
N PHE A 457 13.24 -6.11 3.15
CA PHE A 457 13.13 -6.68 1.80
C PHE A 457 13.25 -8.21 1.84
N VAL A 458 14.25 -8.76 2.55
CA VAL A 458 14.40 -10.22 2.69
C VAL A 458 13.15 -10.82 3.35
N ALA A 459 12.65 -10.20 4.41
CA ALA A 459 11.42 -10.63 5.08
C ALA A 459 10.19 -10.55 4.15
N SER A 460 10.09 -9.51 3.31
CA SER A 460 9.01 -9.35 2.33
C SER A 460 9.06 -10.42 1.23
N GLN A 461 10.26 -10.77 0.74
CA GLN A 461 10.44 -11.88 -0.20
C GLN A 461 10.03 -13.22 0.43
N TYR A 462 10.39 -13.44 1.70
CA TYR A 462 10.02 -14.63 2.46
C TYR A 462 8.50 -14.74 2.66
N ILE A 463 7.84 -13.66 3.10
CA ILE A 463 6.36 -13.62 3.20
C ILE A 463 5.71 -13.79 1.83
N GLY A 464 6.20 -13.10 0.81
CA GLY A 464 5.67 -13.21 -0.56
C GLY A 464 5.69 -14.66 -1.05
N HIS A 465 6.81 -15.36 -0.82
CA HIS A 465 6.95 -16.76 -1.19
C HIS A 465 5.85 -17.62 -0.55
N TRP A 466 5.69 -17.55 0.77
CA TRP A 466 4.68 -18.36 1.47
C TRP A 466 3.25 -17.97 1.13
N THR A 467 3.00 -16.68 0.95
CA THR A 467 1.68 -16.14 0.56
C THR A 467 1.25 -16.72 -0.78
N ILE A 468 2.12 -16.66 -1.80
CA ILE A 468 1.81 -17.19 -3.13
C ILE A 468 1.77 -18.71 -3.14
N MET A 469 2.69 -19.38 -2.44
CA MET A 469 2.66 -20.83 -2.28
C MET A 469 1.35 -21.30 -1.65
N LEU A 470 0.84 -20.56 -0.66
CA LEU A 470 -0.44 -20.85 -0.03
C LEU A 470 -1.61 -20.66 -0.99
N ILE A 471 -1.65 -19.57 -1.76
CA ILE A 471 -2.69 -19.35 -2.79
C ILE A 471 -2.70 -20.50 -3.80
N LEU A 472 -1.53 -20.89 -4.32
CA LEU A 472 -1.40 -21.99 -5.27
C LEU A 472 -1.81 -23.33 -4.65
N ASN A 473 -1.47 -23.58 -3.39
CA ASN A 473 -1.91 -24.78 -2.68
C ASN A 473 -3.43 -24.80 -2.46
N LEU A 474 -4.06 -23.66 -2.14
CA LEU A 474 -5.51 -23.57 -2.00
C LEU A 474 -6.20 -23.89 -3.33
N ILE A 475 -5.71 -23.36 -4.45
CA ILE A 475 -6.20 -23.71 -5.79
C ILE A 475 -6.14 -25.22 -6.02
N LEU A 476 -4.98 -25.85 -5.77
CA LEU A 476 -4.82 -27.29 -5.98
C LEU A 476 -5.69 -28.10 -5.02
N LYS A 477 -5.76 -27.73 -3.74
CA LYS A 477 -6.58 -28.39 -2.73
C LYS A 477 -8.05 -28.41 -3.13
N ASP A 478 -8.59 -27.26 -3.53
CA ASP A 478 -10.02 -27.12 -3.79
C ASP A 478 -10.44 -27.84 -5.08
N ASN A 479 -9.55 -27.97 -6.05
CA ASN A 479 -9.85 -28.57 -7.35
C ASN A 479 -9.40 -30.04 -7.51
N GLU A 480 -8.35 -30.49 -6.80
CA GLU A 480 -7.88 -31.89 -6.86
C GLU A 480 -8.62 -32.82 -5.89
N LYS A 481 -9.42 -32.28 -4.95
CA LYS A 481 -10.12 -33.08 -3.92
C LYS A 481 -10.98 -34.21 -4.50
N GLU A 482 -11.59 -33.99 -5.66
CA GLU A 482 -12.45 -34.99 -6.33
C GLU A 482 -11.66 -36.11 -7.02
N PHE A 483 -10.44 -35.82 -7.48
CA PHE A 483 -9.65 -36.73 -8.33
C PHE A 483 -8.46 -37.38 -7.63
N ALA A 484 -7.93 -36.75 -6.58
CA ALA A 484 -6.75 -37.19 -5.82
C ALA A 484 -6.94 -36.93 -4.30
N PRO A 485 -7.93 -37.57 -3.64
CA PRO A 485 -8.27 -37.32 -2.24
C PRO A 485 -7.11 -37.60 -1.27
N GLU A 486 -6.19 -38.49 -1.63
CA GLU A 486 -4.98 -38.79 -0.87
C GLU A 486 -4.04 -37.60 -0.68
N LYS A 487 -4.08 -36.62 -1.59
CA LYS A 487 -3.27 -35.39 -1.49
C LYS A 487 -3.90 -34.32 -0.60
N ASN A 488 -5.20 -34.41 -0.32
CA ASN A 488 -5.91 -33.37 0.42
C ASN A 488 -5.34 -33.18 1.84
N SER A 489 -4.98 -34.27 2.53
CA SER A 489 -4.33 -34.21 3.84
C SER A 489 -2.95 -33.54 3.78
N LEU A 490 -2.19 -33.78 2.70
CA LEU A 490 -0.89 -33.14 2.47
C LEU A 490 -1.06 -31.63 2.27
N TYR A 491 -2.02 -31.19 1.45
CA TYR A 491 -2.27 -29.76 1.25
C TYR A 491 -2.69 -29.05 2.53
N LEU A 492 -3.54 -29.68 3.36
CA LEU A 492 -3.94 -29.13 4.65
C LEU A 492 -2.73 -28.95 5.58
N MET A 493 -1.85 -29.95 5.66
CA MET A 493 -0.62 -29.88 6.45
C MET A 493 0.31 -28.78 5.93
N GLU A 494 0.60 -28.76 4.63
CA GLU A 494 1.47 -27.76 4.00
C GLU A 494 0.93 -26.34 4.25
N ASN A 495 -0.38 -26.12 4.04
CA ASN A 495 -1.00 -24.81 4.24
C ASN A 495 -0.87 -24.33 5.68
N ARG A 496 -1.08 -25.22 6.65
CA ARG A 496 -0.94 -24.89 8.07
C ARG A 496 0.50 -24.48 8.40
N GLU A 497 1.50 -25.23 7.91
CA GLU A 497 2.91 -24.88 8.14
C GLU A 497 3.30 -23.55 7.46
N MET A 498 2.85 -23.31 6.23
CA MET A 498 3.05 -22.02 5.55
C MET A 498 2.46 -20.86 6.36
N CYS A 499 1.25 -21.03 6.91
CA CYS A 499 0.62 -20.02 7.75
C CYS A 499 1.40 -19.78 9.06
N ARG A 500 1.96 -20.84 9.66
CA ARG A 500 2.82 -20.72 10.83
C ARG A 500 4.10 -19.93 10.50
N ASP A 501 4.73 -20.18 9.37
CA ASP A 501 5.91 -19.42 8.94
C ASP A 501 5.61 -17.94 8.65
N ILE A 502 4.44 -17.64 8.09
CA ILE A 502 3.93 -16.26 7.98
C ILE A 502 3.80 -15.62 9.37
N CYS A 503 3.19 -16.33 10.33
CA CYS A 503 3.02 -15.85 11.70
C CYS A 503 4.36 -15.61 12.41
N ARG A 504 5.33 -16.52 12.27
CA ARG A 504 6.69 -16.37 12.83
C ARG A 504 7.48 -15.20 12.24
N THR A 505 7.16 -14.81 11.00
CA THR A 505 7.77 -13.66 10.31
C THR A 505 7.12 -12.32 10.69
N THR A 506 5.86 -12.36 11.11
CA THR A 506 5.04 -11.16 11.35
C THR A 506 5.69 -10.18 12.33
N PRO A 507 6.23 -10.58 13.50
CA PRO A 507 6.85 -9.66 14.46
C PRO A 507 7.99 -8.83 13.84
N PHE A 508 8.86 -9.46 13.04
CA PHE A 508 9.92 -8.75 12.34
C PHE A 508 9.38 -7.77 11.31
N MET A 509 8.32 -8.14 10.57
CA MET A 509 7.71 -7.23 9.59
C MET A 509 7.15 -5.97 10.25
N LEU A 510 6.65 -6.08 11.49
CA LEU A 510 6.15 -4.92 12.25
C LEU A 510 7.26 -4.02 12.82
N THR A 511 8.53 -4.31 12.54
CA THR A 511 9.64 -3.36 12.78
C THR A 511 9.68 -2.23 11.73
N SER A 512 9.01 -2.40 10.59
CA SER A 512 8.76 -1.34 9.61
C SER A 512 7.38 -0.74 9.82
N SER A 513 7.26 0.57 9.60
CA SER A 513 5.99 1.27 9.73
C SER A 513 5.06 1.15 8.51
N PHE A 514 5.58 0.66 7.37
CA PHE A 514 4.82 0.60 6.11
C PHE A 514 4.97 -0.71 5.34
N LEU A 515 6.11 -0.96 4.71
CA LEU A 515 6.27 -2.10 3.79
C LEU A 515 6.00 -3.43 4.49
N GLY A 516 6.49 -3.57 5.73
CA GLY A 516 6.27 -4.76 6.54
C GLY A 516 4.78 -5.03 6.80
N PRO A 517 4.06 -4.14 7.49
CA PRO A 517 2.61 -4.22 7.70
C PRO A 517 1.84 -4.46 6.41
N PHE A 518 2.16 -3.73 5.33
CA PHE A 518 1.46 -3.84 4.05
C PHE A 518 1.45 -5.28 3.50
N PHE A 519 2.63 -5.91 3.41
CA PHE A 519 2.72 -7.28 2.89
C PHE A 519 2.13 -8.32 3.85
N VAL A 520 2.29 -8.14 5.16
CA VAL A 520 1.85 -9.15 6.14
C VAL A 520 0.33 -9.15 6.34
N ILE A 521 -0.37 -8.02 6.19
CA ILE A 521 -1.84 -7.96 6.32
C ILE A 521 -2.53 -8.91 5.35
N PHE A 522 -2.13 -8.88 4.08
CA PHE A 522 -2.70 -9.76 3.07
C PHE A 522 -2.43 -11.24 3.38
N ALA A 523 -1.20 -11.57 3.78
CA ALA A 523 -0.80 -12.93 4.16
C ALA A 523 -1.57 -13.45 5.39
N LEU A 524 -1.74 -12.62 6.42
CA LEU A 524 -2.49 -12.96 7.64
C LEU A 524 -3.98 -13.19 7.36
N ARG A 525 -4.59 -12.41 6.45
CA ARG A 525 -5.97 -12.66 6.02
C ARG A 525 -6.14 -14.01 5.34
N LEU A 526 -5.16 -14.45 4.54
CA LEU A 526 -5.17 -15.81 3.98
C LEU A 526 -5.00 -16.88 5.07
N CYS A 527 -4.21 -16.61 6.12
CA CYS A 527 -4.09 -17.52 7.25
C CYS A 527 -5.44 -17.75 7.95
N LEU A 528 -6.34 -16.76 7.99
CA LEU A 528 -7.70 -16.92 8.50
C LEU A 528 -8.57 -17.85 7.63
N MET A 529 -8.20 -18.14 6.39
CA MET A 529 -8.90 -19.15 5.58
C MET A 529 -8.39 -20.57 5.88
N VAL A 530 -7.24 -20.71 6.53
CA VAL A 530 -6.56 -21.98 6.77
C VAL A 530 -6.68 -22.43 8.21
N PHE A 531 -6.48 -21.52 9.17
CA PHE A 531 -6.55 -21.87 10.59
C PHE A 531 -8.00 -22.06 11.03
N GLU A 532 -8.29 -23.26 11.54
CA GLU A 532 -9.50 -23.58 12.27
C GLU A 532 -9.61 -22.73 13.56
N PRO A 533 -10.81 -22.58 14.14
CA PRO A 533 -10.99 -21.90 15.41
C PRO A 533 -10.05 -22.45 16.50
N GLY A 534 -9.29 -21.57 17.14
CA GLY A 534 -8.28 -21.93 18.13
C GLY A 534 -7.20 -20.87 18.30
N GLN A 535 -6.18 -21.18 19.10
CA GLN A 535 -5.16 -20.21 19.53
C GLN A 535 -4.40 -19.55 18.37
N GLU A 536 -4.11 -20.30 17.30
CA GLU A 536 -3.40 -19.78 16.10
C GLU A 536 -4.25 -18.75 15.36
N ARG A 537 -5.54 -19.07 15.13
CA ARG A 537 -6.49 -18.15 14.48
C ARG A 537 -6.71 -16.90 15.33
N ASP A 538 -6.92 -17.07 16.63
CA ASP A 538 -7.14 -15.96 17.56
C ASP A 538 -5.91 -15.04 17.63
N TRP A 539 -4.71 -15.63 17.54
CA TRP A 539 -3.46 -14.88 17.45
C TRP A 539 -3.44 -14.00 16.20
N VAL A 540 -3.81 -14.54 15.03
CA VAL A 540 -3.88 -13.78 13.77
C VAL A 540 -4.87 -12.62 13.86
N VAL A 541 -6.06 -12.85 14.42
CA VAL A 541 -7.07 -11.80 14.63
C VAL A 541 -6.55 -10.69 15.54
N ARG A 542 -5.93 -11.05 16.68
CA ARG A 542 -5.31 -10.07 17.59
C ARG A 542 -4.22 -9.26 16.89
N LYS A 543 -3.41 -9.90 16.06
CA LYS A 543 -2.34 -9.21 15.31
C LYS A 543 -2.89 -8.28 14.24
N LEU A 544 -3.88 -8.69 13.46
CA LEU A 544 -4.55 -7.81 12.49
C LEU A 544 -5.18 -6.59 13.17
N THR A 545 -5.82 -6.79 14.33
CA THR A 545 -6.38 -5.69 15.15
C THR A 545 -5.26 -4.75 15.63
N GLN A 546 -4.18 -5.30 16.19
CA GLN A 546 -3.01 -4.52 16.62
C GLN A 546 -2.43 -3.68 15.47
N ILE A 547 -2.27 -4.27 14.29
CA ILE A 547 -1.79 -3.58 13.09
C ILE A 547 -2.75 -2.45 12.69
N GLY A 548 -4.06 -2.72 12.78
CA GLY A 548 -5.14 -1.75 12.56
C GLY A 548 -4.99 -0.49 13.40
N ASP A 549 -4.63 -0.66 14.67
CA ASP A 549 -4.56 0.45 15.63
C ASP A 549 -3.23 1.21 15.59
N THR A 550 -2.15 0.56 15.16
CA THR A 550 -0.78 1.12 15.27
C THR A 550 -0.13 1.49 13.95
N HIS A 551 -0.48 0.82 12.85
CA HIS A 551 0.19 0.98 11.57
C HIS A 551 -0.81 1.35 10.47
N MET A 552 -1.68 0.42 10.10
CA MET A 552 -2.53 0.53 8.91
C MET A 552 -3.96 0.19 9.26
N LYS A 553 -4.81 1.21 9.30
CA LYS A 553 -6.21 1.06 9.73
C LYS A 553 -6.99 0.04 8.92
N MET A 554 -6.62 -0.14 7.64
CA MET A 554 -7.22 -1.16 6.77
C MET A 554 -7.09 -2.60 7.28
N ALA A 555 -6.17 -2.89 8.21
CA ALA A 555 -6.00 -4.23 8.79
C ALA A 555 -7.14 -4.60 9.76
N ALA A 556 -7.82 -3.61 10.34
CA ALA A 556 -8.93 -3.82 11.27
C ALA A 556 -10.22 -4.31 10.56
N ASP A 557 -10.28 -4.17 9.23
CA ASP A 557 -11.34 -4.74 8.40
C ASP A 557 -11.13 -6.26 8.28
N ILE A 558 -11.58 -6.98 9.30
CA ILE A 558 -11.54 -8.44 9.36
C ILE A 558 -12.94 -8.94 8.99
N PRO A 559 -13.11 -9.63 7.86
CA PRO A 559 -14.42 -10.17 7.49
C PRO A 559 -15.00 -11.03 8.62
N THR A 560 -16.25 -10.77 9.01
CA THR A 560 -16.97 -11.66 9.91
C THR A 560 -17.08 -13.03 9.25
N PHE A 561 -16.41 -14.01 9.84
CA PHE A 561 -16.47 -15.39 9.38
C PHE A 561 -17.82 -15.96 9.82
N GLU A 562 -18.86 -15.83 9.00
CA GLU A 562 -20.01 -16.72 9.10
C GLU A 562 -19.54 -18.09 8.61
N PRO A 563 -19.53 -19.14 9.46
CA PRO A 563 -19.20 -20.46 9.00
C PRO A 563 -20.24 -20.88 7.95
N GLU A 564 -19.85 -20.88 6.67
CA GLU A 564 -20.67 -21.48 5.62
C GLU A 564 -20.90 -22.96 5.96
N HIS A 565 -22.18 -23.33 6.04
CA HIS A 565 -22.73 -24.65 6.33
C HIS A 565 -22.67 -25.13 7.79
N SER A 566 -23.45 -24.49 8.66
CA SER A 566 -24.32 -25.30 9.52
C SER A 566 -25.22 -26.13 8.60
N LEU A 567 -24.89 -27.41 8.46
CA LEU A 567 -25.78 -28.43 7.92
C LEU A 567 -27.17 -28.17 8.49
N GLN A 568 -28.15 -27.90 7.62
CA GLN A 568 -29.55 -27.96 8.01
C GLN A 568 -29.77 -29.38 8.54
N GLU A 569 -29.86 -29.51 9.86
CA GLU A 569 -30.38 -30.70 10.49
C GLU A 569 -31.76 -30.98 9.88
N PRO A 570 -32.04 -32.22 9.45
CA PRO A 570 -33.37 -32.55 8.99
C PRO A 570 -34.34 -32.38 10.16
N ASP A 571 -35.24 -31.42 10.00
CA ASP A 571 -36.28 -31.08 10.94
C ASP A 571 -37.06 -32.35 11.33
N THR A 572 -36.72 -32.89 12.49
CA THR A 572 -37.32 -34.06 13.09
C THR A 572 -37.77 -33.65 14.48
N GLN A 573 -38.99 -33.10 14.56
CA GLN A 573 -40.06 -33.54 15.45
C GLN A 573 -41.13 -32.46 15.59
N HIS A 574 -42.34 -32.75 15.11
CA HIS A 574 -43.48 -32.85 16.03
C HIS A 574 -44.55 -33.80 15.47
N PRO A 575 -45.08 -34.73 16.30
CA PRO A 575 -46.12 -35.68 15.91
C PRO A 575 -47.55 -35.19 16.21
N ASP A 576 -48.49 -35.78 15.49
CA ASP A 576 -49.93 -35.95 15.76
C ASP A 576 -50.87 -34.73 15.85
N ALA A 577 -51.82 -34.64 14.89
CA ALA A 577 -53.19 -35.09 15.13
C ALA A 577 -54.11 -34.91 13.90
N ALA A 578 -54.72 -36.04 13.52
CA ALA A 578 -55.90 -36.27 12.69
C ALA A 578 -56.84 -35.09 12.35
N ARG A 579 -57.28 -35.04 11.07
CA ARG A 579 -58.69 -35.28 10.71
C ARG A 579 -58.87 -35.57 9.22
N LEU A 580 -59.51 -36.72 9.00
CA LEU A 580 -60.15 -37.16 7.77
C LEU A 580 -61.41 -36.32 7.47
N GLU A 581 -61.90 -36.48 6.22
CA GLU A 581 -63.26 -36.18 5.71
C GLU A 581 -63.49 -34.69 5.30
N GLU A 582 -64.04 -34.33 4.13
CA GLU A 582 -64.76 -35.08 3.09
C GLU A 582 -64.95 -34.20 1.82
N PHE A 583 -65.08 -34.87 0.66
CA PHE A 583 -65.79 -34.51 -0.58
C PHE A 583 -65.77 -33.07 -1.15
N ALA A 584 -65.14 -32.91 -2.33
CA ALA A 584 -65.81 -32.65 -3.62
C ALA A 584 -64.80 -32.65 -4.78
#